data_AF-A0A9X2I0I1-F1
#
_entry.id   AF-A0A9X2I0I1-F1
#
_cell.length_a   1.000
_cell.length_b   1.000
_cell.length_c   1.000
_cell.angle_alpha   90.00
_cell.angle_beta   90.00
_cell.angle_gamma   90.00
#
_symmetry.space_group_name_H-M   'P 1'
#
loop_
_entity.id
_entity.type
_entity.pdbx_description
1 polymer ?
#
loop_
_entity_poly.entity_id
_entity_poly.type
_entity_poly.pdbx_seq_one_letter_code
_entity_poly.pdbx_strand_id
1 'polypeptide(L)'
;MTIKEEMLSVLFDEKTLKKVKSQFKSGNEKSPVDNPDMTFRLFKTEFGTINLELLCSDKTGMYFKPIGFYSFIKRGFLNPDKFTITVLNEFKEEYKSLNLKTPNKFEVEFMDLKESAVIAAFSRETVEKVEEMYQLKAKGLPQSIIDQIGPYPHLHAMQFDKSLNSNGLDIDLLFSMDSVPQCFLDDKYNVQGAFGVYLRDNNGYDLRPTVEHKNNFDKFYKMGLLSVFNGF
;
A
#
# COMPACT_ATOMS: atom_id res chain seq x y z
N MET A 1 -14.82 -2.44 -18.92
CA MET A 1 -14.29 -2.67 -17.57
C MET A 1 -12.83 -2.24 -17.59
N THR A 2 -12.40 -1.39 -16.67
CA THR A 2 -10.98 -1.00 -16.52
C THR A 2 -10.18 -2.14 -15.88
N ILE A 3 -8.85 -2.08 -15.96
CA ILE A 3 -7.98 -3.07 -15.30
C ILE A 3 -8.22 -3.09 -13.78
N LYS A 4 -8.38 -1.93 -13.14
CA LYS A 4 -8.67 -1.84 -11.71
C LYS A 4 -10.05 -2.41 -11.35
N GLU A 5 -11.05 -2.20 -12.21
CA GLU A 5 -12.37 -2.81 -12.06
C GLU A 5 -12.29 -4.34 -12.16
N GLU A 6 -11.46 -4.87 -13.06
CA GLU A 6 -11.22 -6.29 -13.19
C GLU A 6 -10.55 -6.87 -11.93
N MET A 7 -9.47 -6.24 -11.46
CA MET A 7 -8.80 -6.62 -10.21
C MET A 7 -9.78 -6.66 -9.04
N LEU A 8 -10.60 -5.61 -8.91
CA LEU A 8 -11.59 -5.52 -7.85
C LEU A 8 -12.68 -6.59 -7.97
N SER A 9 -13.11 -6.93 -9.19
CA SER A 9 -14.14 -7.96 -9.40
C SER A 9 -13.75 -9.33 -8.81
N VAL A 10 -12.46 -9.68 -8.85
CA VAL A 10 -11.94 -10.93 -8.29
C VAL A 10 -12.10 -10.99 -6.77
N LEU A 11 -12.06 -9.84 -6.09
CA LEU A 11 -12.27 -9.73 -4.63
C LEU A 11 -13.69 -10.15 -4.23
N PHE A 12 -14.66 -10.01 -5.14
CA PHE A 12 -16.07 -10.33 -4.91
C PHE A 12 -16.54 -11.59 -5.64
N ASP A 13 -15.67 -12.23 -6.44
CA ASP A 13 -16.02 -13.44 -7.17
C ASP A 13 -16.41 -14.59 -6.23
N GLU A 14 -17.47 -15.31 -6.58
CA GLU A 14 -18.01 -16.38 -5.74
C GLU A 14 -17.02 -17.52 -5.48
N LYS A 15 -16.18 -17.86 -6.47
CA LYS A 15 -15.16 -18.91 -6.31
C LYS A 15 -14.06 -18.41 -5.38
N THR A 16 -13.63 -17.15 -5.52
CA THR A 16 -12.68 -16.53 -4.58
C THR A 16 -13.23 -16.55 -3.16
N LEU A 17 -14.47 -16.09 -2.94
CA LEU A 17 -15.11 -16.07 -1.62
C LEU A 17 -15.27 -17.47 -1.01
N LYS A 18 -15.54 -18.51 -1.82
CA LYS A 18 -15.56 -19.91 -1.37
C LYS A 18 -14.16 -20.37 -0.93
N LYS A 19 -13.11 -20.04 -1.69
CA LYS A 19 -11.71 -20.34 -1.32
C LYS A 19 -11.32 -19.65 0.00
N VAL A 20 -11.63 -18.37 0.17
CA VAL A 20 -11.37 -17.61 1.41
C VAL A 20 -12.02 -18.27 2.63
N LYS A 21 -13.31 -18.63 2.54
CA LYS A 21 -14.03 -19.30 3.64
C LYS A 21 -13.42 -20.65 4.00
N SER A 22 -12.92 -21.39 3.01
CA SER A 22 -12.19 -22.64 3.24
C SER A 22 -10.85 -22.37 3.93
N GLN A 23 -10.10 -21.36 3.46
CA GLN A 23 -8.77 -21.02 3.97
C GLN A 23 -8.78 -20.46 5.40
N PHE A 24 -9.85 -19.77 5.82
CA PHE A 24 -10.02 -19.40 7.23
C PHE A 24 -10.04 -20.62 8.15
N LYS A 25 -10.61 -21.73 7.69
CA LYS A 25 -10.72 -22.99 8.43
C LYS A 25 -9.48 -23.88 8.29
N SER A 26 -8.69 -23.70 7.23
CA SER A 26 -7.48 -24.49 6.98
C SER A 26 -6.23 -23.84 7.60
N GLY A 27 -5.14 -24.59 7.66
CA GLY A 27 -3.81 -24.08 7.99
C GLY A 27 -3.06 -23.48 6.80
N ASN A 28 -3.63 -23.48 5.59
CA ASN A 28 -2.91 -23.05 4.39
C ASN A 28 -2.67 -21.54 4.40
N GLU A 29 -1.39 -21.16 4.35
CA GLU A 29 -0.97 -19.76 4.31
C GLU A 29 -1.27 -19.11 2.95
N LYS A 30 -0.96 -19.78 1.83
CA LYS A 30 -1.11 -19.24 0.48
C LYS A 30 -1.99 -20.15 -0.37
N SER A 31 -2.87 -19.56 -1.18
CA SER A 31 -3.72 -20.30 -2.13
C SER A 31 -3.84 -19.53 -3.46
N PRO A 32 -3.64 -20.15 -4.63
CA PRO A 32 -3.81 -19.47 -5.91
C PRO A 32 -5.28 -19.17 -6.20
N VAL A 33 -5.54 -18.05 -6.88
CA VAL A 33 -6.86 -17.67 -7.38
C VAL A 33 -6.81 -17.72 -8.90
N ASP A 34 -7.73 -18.50 -9.48
CA ASP A 34 -7.77 -18.74 -10.91
C ASP A 34 -8.42 -17.54 -11.58
N ASN A 35 -7.66 -16.86 -12.42
CA ASN A 35 -8.14 -15.79 -13.29
C ASN A 35 -7.36 -15.90 -14.62
N PRO A 36 -8.04 -15.75 -15.78
CA PRO A 36 -7.43 -15.99 -17.08
C PRO A 36 -6.31 -15.01 -17.44
N ASP A 37 -6.40 -13.76 -16.98
CA ASP A 37 -5.57 -12.67 -17.48
C ASP A 37 -4.55 -12.18 -16.44
N MET A 38 -4.81 -12.41 -15.15
CA MET A 38 -3.99 -11.92 -14.05
C MET A 38 -3.70 -13.00 -13.01
N THR A 39 -2.49 -12.98 -12.44
CA THR A 39 -2.09 -13.92 -11.39
C THR A 39 -2.40 -13.37 -10.01
N PHE A 40 -3.33 -14.02 -9.30
CA PHE A 40 -3.71 -13.66 -7.94
C PHE A 40 -3.39 -14.76 -6.94
N ARG A 41 -3.17 -14.37 -5.69
CA ARG A 41 -3.16 -15.30 -4.55
C ARG A 41 -4.00 -14.78 -3.40
N LEU A 42 -4.47 -15.72 -2.58
CA LEU A 42 -4.93 -15.47 -1.23
C LEU A 42 -3.77 -15.69 -0.26
N PHE A 43 -3.53 -14.74 0.62
CA PHE A 43 -2.50 -14.81 1.64
C PHE A 43 -3.10 -14.67 3.05
N LYS A 44 -3.09 -15.75 3.83
CA LYS A 44 -3.52 -15.78 5.23
C LYS A 44 -2.39 -15.28 6.12
N THR A 45 -2.65 -14.19 6.81
CA THR A 45 -1.65 -13.44 7.57
C THR A 45 -1.58 -13.93 9.02
N GLU A 46 -0.49 -13.60 9.72
CA GLU A 46 -0.37 -13.86 11.17
C GLU A 46 -1.43 -13.09 11.98
N PHE A 47 -1.92 -11.97 11.43
CA PHE A 47 -2.99 -11.18 12.04
C PHE A 47 -4.37 -11.83 11.89
N GLY A 48 -4.46 -12.98 11.20
CA GLY A 48 -5.70 -13.72 11.02
C GLY A 48 -6.62 -13.14 9.93
N THR A 49 -6.11 -12.27 9.06
CA THR A 49 -6.79 -11.83 7.84
C THR A 49 -6.38 -12.66 6.64
N ILE A 50 -7.12 -12.55 5.54
CA ILE A 50 -6.73 -13.10 4.25
C ILE A 50 -6.70 -11.98 3.23
N ASN A 51 -5.55 -11.70 2.63
CA ASN A 51 -5.43 -10.70 1.56
C ASN A 51 -5.74 -11.36 0.22
N LEU A 52 -6.39 -10.62 -0.68
CA LEU A 52 -6.29 -10.89 -2.11
C LEU A 52 -5.16 -10.04 -2.66
N GLU A 53 -4.16 -10.68 -3.27
CA GLU A 53 -2.96 -10.02 -3.76
C GLU A 53 -2.74 -10.34 -5.24
N LEU A 54 -2.41 -9.32 -6.02
CA LEU A 54 -2.02 -9.41 -7.42
C LEU A 54 -0.50 -9.56 -7.52
N LEU A 55 -0.04 -10.48 -8.36
CA LEU A 55 1.37 -10.54 -8.74
C LEU A 55 1.70 -9.38 -9.69
N CYS A 56 2.61 -8.53 -9.25
CA CYS A 56 3.14 -7.39 -10.00
C CYS A 56 4.64 -7.59 -10.24
N SER A 57 5.19 -6.80 -11.17
CA SER A 57 6.63 -6.72 -11.41
C SER A 57 7.05 -5.28 -11.58
N ASP A 58 8.23 -4.95 -11.09
CA ASP A 58 8.87 -3.65 -11.25
C ASP A 58 10.35 -3.80 -11.65
N LYS A 59 11.15 -2.71 -11.61
CA LYS A 59 12.58 -2.76 -11.99
C LYS A 59 13.45 -3.58 -11.02
N THR A 60 12.95 -3.86 -9.82
CA THR A 60 13.64 -4.54 -8.71
C THR A 60 13.18 -5.99 -8.50
N GLY A 61 12.07 -6.41 -9.11
CA GLY A 61 11.63 -7.80 -9.13
C GLY A 61 10.11 -7.97 -9.14
N MET A 62 9.67 -9.20 -8.88
CA MET A 62 8.27 -9.52 -8.68
C MET A 62 7.86 -9.29 -7.22
N TYR A 63 6.63 -8.84 -7.02
CA TYR A 63 6.05 -8.62 -5.69
C TYR A 63 4.54 -8.81 -5.72
N PHE A 64 3.94 -8.97 -4.54
CA PHE A 64 2.49 -9.11 -4.41
C PHE A 64 1.87 -7.83 -3.87
N LYS A 65 1.01 -7.20 -4.68
CA LYS A 65 0.26 -5.99 -4.34
C LYS A 65 -1.11 -6.37 -3.79
N PRO A 66 -1.43 -6.01 -2.53
CA PRO A 66 -2.76 -6.22 -1.98
C PRO A 66 -3.82 -5.38 -2.69
N ILE A 67 -4.99 -5.96 -2.93
CA ILE A 67 -6.17 -5.30 -3.52
C ILE A 67 -7.21 -4.97 -2.43
N GLY A 68 -7.30 -5.88 -1.47
CA GLY A 68 -8.21 -5.84 -0.34
C GLY A 68 -7.99 -7.06 0.54
N PHE A 69 -8.70 -7.12 1.65
CA PHE A 69 -8.57 -8.25 2.57
C PHE A 69 -9.90 -8.63 3.19
N TYR A 70 -9.95 -9.88 3.64
CA TYR A 70 -11.07 -10.48 4.31
C TYR A 70 -10.74 -10.58 5.80
N SER A 71 -11.72 -10.28 6.63
CA SER A 71 -11.66 -10.55 8.06
C SER A 71 -12.91 -11.28 8.52
N PHE A 72 -12.73 -12.11 9.53
CA PHE A 72 -13.79 -12.90 10.12
C PHE A 72 -13.77 -12.74 11.64
N ILE A 73 -14.81 -12.15 12.19
CA ILE A 73 -14.96 -11.93 13.63
C ILE A 73 -16.06 -12.87 14.12
N LYS A 74 -15.68 -13.83 14.98
CA LYS A 74 -16.65 -14.64 15.71
C LYS A 74 -17.31 -13.78 16.78
N ARG A 75 -18.62 -13.55 16.70
CA ARG A 75 -19.34 -12.66 17.64
C ARG A 75 -20.17 -13.45 18.66
N GLY A 76 -19.58 -14.48 19.27
CA GLY A 76 -20.19 -15.20 20.38
C GLY A 76 -21.56 -15.82 20.06
N PHE A 77 -22.30 -16.26 21.09
CA PHE A 77 -23.53 -17.05 20.92
C PHE A 77 -24.75 -16.22 20.49
N LEU A 78 -24.78 -14.93 20.84
CA LEU A 78 -25.94 -14.05 20.64
C LEU A 78 -25.85 -13.16 19.40
N ASN A 79 -24.68 -13.02 18.77
CA ASN A 79 -24.53 -12.21 17.57
C ASN A 79 -24.04 -13.09 16.41
N PRO A 80 -24.54 -12.85 15.19
CA PRO A 80 -24.04 -13.55 14.02
C PRO A 80 -22.56 -13.23 13.77
N ASP A 81 -21.81 -14.23 13.34
CA ASP A 81 -20.43 -14.05 12.88
C ASP A 81 -20.38 -12.99 11.77
N LYS A 82 -19.40 -12.10 11.86
CA LYS A 82 -19.23 -11.01 10.90
C LYS A 82 -18.10 -11.36 9.94
N PHE A 83 -18.43 -11.40 8.66
CA PHE A 83 -17.46 -11.52 7.57
C PHE A 83 -17.39 -10.19 6.83
N THR A 84 -16.22 -9.55 6.87
CA THR A 84 -15.99 -8.25 6.25
C THR A 84 -15.02 -8.37 5.07
N ILE A 85 -15.33 -7.67 3.99
CA ILE A 85 -14.43 -7.42 2.87
C ILE A 85 -13.97 -5.97 2.97
N THR A 86 -12.69 -5.74 3.22
CA THR A 86 -12.12 -4.39 3.22
C THR A 86 -11.46 -4.12 1.88
N VAL A 87 -11.91 -3.08 1.20
CA VAL A 87 -11.37 -2.62 -0.08
C VAL A 87 -10.30 -1.57 0.19
N LEU A 88 -9.11 -1.73 -0.40
CA LEU A 88 -8.07 -0.71 -0.28
C LEU A 88 -8.46 0.58 -1.01
N ASN A 89 -7.98 1.71 -0.51
CA ASN A 89 -8.41 3.02 -0.98
C ASN A 89 -8.12 3.26 -2.47
N GLU A 90 -7.10 2.59 -3.03
CA GLU A 90 -6.81 2.60 -4.47
C GLU A 90 -7.97 2.16 -5.38
N PHE A 91 -8.88 1.35 -4.86
CA PHE A 91 -9.99 0.73 -5.61
C PHE A 91 -11.36 1.28 -5.18
N LYS A 92 -11.38 2.35 -4.38
CA LYS A 92 -12.61 2.88 -3.78
C LYS A 92 -13.57 3.47 -4.82
N GLU A 93 -13.04 4.13 -5.85
CA GLU A 93 -13.88 4.72 -6.90
C GLU A 93 -14.42 3.64 -7.84
N GLU A 94 -13.63 2.61 -8.15
CA GLU A 94 -14.07 1.45 -8.93
C GLU A 94 -15.14 0.65 -8.21
N TYR A 95 -15.06 0.53 -6.88
CA TYR A 95 -16.14 -0.10 -6.11
C TYR A 95 -17.46 0.67 -6.27
N LYS A 96 -17.41 2.01 -6.20
CA LYS A 96 -18.59 2.87 -6.36
C LYS A 96 -19.14 2.80 -7.79
N SER A 97 -18.28 2.72 -8.82
CA SER A 97 -18.71 2.68 -10.22
C SER A 97 -19.35 1.36 -10.61
N LEU A 98 -18.82 0.23 -10.12
CA LEU A 98 -19.25 -1.10 -10.53
C LEU A 98 -20.61 -1.52 -9.96
N ASN A 99 -21.16 -0.78 -8.99
CA ASN A 99 -22.39 -1.12 -8.27
C ASN A 99 -22.44 -2.63 -7.93
N LEU A 100 -21.29 -3.16 -7.49
CA LEU A 100 -21.13 -4.59 -7.24
C LEU A 100 -22.22 -5.00 -6.26
N LYS A 101 -23.08 -5.92 -6.67
CA LYS A 101 -24.05 -6.53 -5.76
C LYS A 101 -23.26 -7.31 -4.73
N THR A 102 -22.96 -6.68 -3.61
CA THR A 102 -22.48 -7.38 -2.42
C THR A 102 -23.51 -8.45 -2.10
N PRO A 103 -23.13 -9.73 -2.10
CA PRO A 103 -24.04 -10.75 -1.61
C PRO A 103 -24.51 -10.31 -0.22
N ASN A 104 -25.82 -10.33 0.05
CA ASN A 104 -26.50 -9.76 1.24
C ASN A 104 -25.94 -10.20 2.62
N LYS A 105 -24.87 -11.01 2.65
CA LYS A 105 -24.21 -11.56 3.84
C LYS A 105 -22.84 -10.95 4.14
N PHE A 106 -22.34 -10.00 3.35
CA PHE A 106 -21.01 -9.42 3.55
C PHE A 106 -21.09 -7.93 3.85
N GLU A 107 -20.33 -7.50 4.85
CA GLU A 107 -20.09 -6.08 5.10
C GLU A 107 -18.88 -5.64 4.29
N VAL A 108 -18.99 -4.52 3.58
CA VAL A 108 -17.87 -3.91 2.88
C VAL A 108 -17.42 -2.67 3.62
N GLU A 109 -16.12 -2.61 3.92
CA GLU A 109 -15.49 -1.51 4.63
C GLU A 109 -14.37 -0.91 3.78
N PHE A 110 -14.07 0.35 4.07
CA PHE A 110 -12.91 1.06 3.51
C PHE A 110 -12.01 1.48 4.65
N MET A 111 -10.72 1.52 4.38
CA MET A 111 -9.75 2.04 5.33
C MET A 111 -9.93 3.54 5.50
N ASP A 112 -9.60 4.05 6.68
CA ASP A 112 -9.56 5.49 6.88
C ASP A 112 -8.35 6.12 6.15
N LEU A 113 -8.31 7.46 6.13
CA LEU A 113 -7.27 8.22 5.45
C LEU A 113 -5.87 7.93 6.02
N LYS A 114 -5.72 7.90 7.34
CA LYS A 114 -4.42 7.71 7.99
C LYS A 114 -3.93 6.27 7.81
N GLU A 115 -4.83 5.29 7.91
CA GLU A 115 -4.53 3.90 7.63
C GLU A 115 -4.07 3.71 6.17
N SER A 116 -4.80 4.32 5.23
CA SER A 116 -4.47 4.27 3.80
C SER A 116 -3.14 4.94 3.48
N ALA A 117 -2.82 6.04 4.17
CA ALA A 117 -1.57 6.77 4.00
C ALA A 117 -0.35 6.00 4.52
N VAL A 118 -0.50 5.20 5.59
CA VAL A 118 0.58 4.28 6.01
C VAL A 118 0.85 3.23 4.93
N ILE A 119 -0.20 2.63 4.34
CA ILE A 119 -0.02 1.69 3.23
C ILE A 119 0.63 2.38 2.03
N ALA A 120 0.22 3.60 1.70
CA ALA A 120 0.81 4.38 0.61
C ALA A 120 2.32 4.64 0.84
N ALA A 121 2.69 5.09 2.05
CA ALA A 121 4.08 5.37 2.41
C ALA A 121 4.97 4.11 2.30
N PHE A 122 4.48 2.97 2.75
CA PHE A 122 5.24 1.71 2.72
C PHE A 122 4.83 0.79 1.57
N SER A 123 4.42 1.40 0.45
CA SER A 123 4.18 0.70 -0.81
C SER A 123 5.48 0.51 -1.60
N ARG A 124 5.48 -0.48 -2.48
CA ARG A 124 6.59 -0.73 -3.40
C ARG A 124 6.86 0.49 -4.28
N GLU A 125 5.80 1.08 -4.82
CA GLU A 125 5.83 2.26 -5.69
C GLU A 125 6.49 3.47 -5.04
N THR A 126 6.20 3.69 -3.76
CA THR A 126 6.82 4.77 -2.98
C THR A 126 8.32 4.55 -2.80
N VAL A 127 8.73 3.33 -2.45
CA VAL A 127 10.16 3.03 -2.26
C VAL A 127 10.94 3.07 -3.57
N GLU A 128 10.34 2.67 -4.69
CA GLU A 128 10.95 2.86 -6.00
C GLU A 128 11.21 4.33 -6.34
N LYS A 129 10.31 5.21 -5.89
CA LYS A 129 10.41 6.66 -6.11
C LYS A 129 11.44 7.30 -5.18
N VAL A 130 11.52 6.85 -3.93
CA VAL A 130 12.63 7.17 -3.01
C VAL A 130 13.98 6.77 -3.59
N GLU A 131 14.07 5.60 -4.23
CA GLU A 131 15.31 5.18 -4.88
C GLU A 131 15.69 6.14 -6.02
N GLU A 132 14.73 6.56 -6.83
CA GLU A 132 14.96 7.57 -7.88
C GLU A 132 15.46 8.89 -7.28
N MET A 133 14.88 9.35 -6.16
CA MET A 133 15.34 10.56 -5.46
C MET A 133 16.81 10.46 -5.05
N TYR A 134 17.21 9.33 -4.46
CA TYR A 134 18.60 9.10 -4.09
C TYR A 134 19.54 9.01 -5.29
N GLN A 135 19.11 8.38 -6.40
CA GLN A 135 19.90 8.30 -7.63
C GLN A 135 20.09 9.68 -8.27
N LEU A 136 19.05 10.51 -8.30
CA LEU A 136 19.14 11.89 -8.81
C LEU A 136 20.05 12.74 -7.94
N LYS A 137 19.89 12.65 -6.61
CA LYS A 137 20.74 13.36 -5.68
C LYS A 137 22.22 12.97 -5.81
N ALA A 138 22.51 11.69 -6.00
CA ALA A 138 23.88 11.20 -6.20
C ALA A 138 24.52 11.72 -7.51
N LYS A 139 23.71 12.02 -8.53
CA LYS A 139 24.19 12.66 -9.77
C LYS A 139 24.48 14.15 -9.61
N GLY A 140 23.98 14.77 -8.54
CA GLY A 140 24.10 16.21 -8.29
C GLY A 140 23.20 17.06 -9.20
N LEU A 141 23.16 18.36 -8.93
CA LEU A 141 22.45 19.33 -9.76
C LEU A 141 23.36 19.87 -10.87
N PRO A 142 22.82 20.15 -12.07
CA PRO A 142 23.55 20.89 -13.09
C PRO A 142 23.98 22.27 -12.58
N GLN A 143 25.17 22.74 -13.00
CA GLN A 143 25.70 24.04 -12.57
C GLN A 143 24.73 25.19 -12.89
N SER A 144 24.03 25.13 -14.03
CA SER A 144 23.03 26.14 -14.41
C SER A 144 21.88 26.28 -13.41
N ILE A 145 21.48 25.18 -12.77
CA ILE A 145 20.44 25.19 -11.73
C ILE A 145 21.02 25.76 -10.43
N ILE A 146 22.24 25.36 -10.06
CA ILE A 146 22.95 25.87 -8.88
C ILE A 146 23.12 27.39 -8.96
N ASP A 147 23.50 27.91 -10.14
CA ASP A 147 23.66 29.34 -10.39
C ASP A 147 22.34 30.11 -10.25
N GLN A 148 21.20 29.48 -10.55
CA GLN A 148 19.87 30.07 -10.42
C GLN A 148 19.37 30.11 -8.97
N ILE A 149 19.55 29.03 -8.22
CA ILE A 149 18.99 28.89 -6.86
C ILE A 149 19.96 29.29 -5.75
N GLY A 150 21.23 29.54 -6.09
CA GLY A 150 22.28 29.95 -5.15
C GLY A 150 22.80 28.80 -4.27
N PRO A 151 23.68 29.09 -3.30
CA PRO A 151 24.42 28.07 -2.54
C PRO A 151 23.63 27.45 -1.37
N TYR A 152 22.30 27.48 -1.40
CA TYR A 152 21.45 27.08 -0.28
C TYR A 152 21.14 25.57 -0.31
N PRO A 153 21.67 24.75 0.64
CA PRO A 153 21.55 23.29 0.56
C PRO A 153 20.11 22.78 0.60
N HIS A 154 19.21 23.48 1.32
CA HIS A 154 17.80 23.12 1.38
C HIS A 154 17.10 23.31 0.03
N LEU A 155 17.39 24.39 -0.71
CA LEU A 155 16.83 24.61 -2.05
C LEU A 155 17.34 23.58 -3.06
N HIS A 156 18.57 23.10 -2.88
CA HIS A 156 19.15 22.04 -3.69
C HIS A 156 18.44 20.71 -3.42
N ALA A 157 18.19 20.40 -2.15
CA ALA A 157 17.49 19.18 -1.75
C ALA A 157 16.06 19.11 -2.34
N MET A 158 15.35 20.24 -2.32
CA MET A 158 13.98 20.35 -2.86
C MET A 158 13.89 20.06 -4.37
N GLN A 159 14.98 20.21 -5.14
CA GLN A 159 14.98 19.89 -6.58
C GLN A 159 14.81 18.38 -6.85
N PHE A 160 14.98 17.56 -5.82
CA PHE A 160 14.85 16.12 -5.92
C PHE A 160 13.55 15.59 -5.33
N ASP A 161 12.70 16.46 -4.80
CA ASP A 161 11.40 16.08 -4.25
C ASP A 161 10.50 15.46 -5.33
N LYS A 162 9.62 14.55 -4.92
CA LYS A 162 8.75 13.80 -5.83
C LYS A 162 7.35 13.72 -5.27
N SER A 163 6.38 13.77 -6.17
CA SER A 163 4.98 13.47 -5.86
C SER A 163 4.54 12.24 -6.64
N LEU A 164 3.65 11.45 -6.05
CA LEU A 164 3.06 10.28 -6.70
C LEU A 164 1.68 9.97 -6.12
N ASN A 165 0.87 9.25 -6.89
CA ASN A 165 -0.34 8.63 -6.35
C ASN A 165 -0.02 7.20 -5.91
N SER A 166 -0.26 6.89 -4.63
CA SER A 166 -0.10 5.55 -4.07
C SER A 166 -1.26 5.21 -3.14
N ASN A 167 -1.77 3.98 -3.23
CA ASN A 167 -2.98 3.53 -2.53
C ASN A 167 -4.19 4.49 -2.69
N GLY A 168 -4.32 5.13 -3.87
CA GLY A 168 -5.38 6.11 -4.16
C GLY A 168 -5.22 7.45 -3.43
N LEU A 169 -4.03 7.76 -2.91
CA LEU A 169 -3.71 9.01 -2.23
C LEU A 169 -2.54 9.70 -2.93
N ASP A 170 -2.64 11.02 -3.05
CA ASP A 170 -1.51 11.83 -3.50
C ASP A 170 -0.57 12.06 -2.30
N ILE A 171 0.69 11.68 -2.49
CA ILE A 171 1.73 11.77 -1.47
C ILE A 171 2.94 12.52 -2.01
N ASP A 172 3.61 13.20 -1.10
CA ASP A 172 4.83 13.96 -1.37
C ASP A 172 6.01 13.33 -0.63
N LEU A 173 7.10 13.12 -1.37
CA LEU A 173 8.37 12.67 -0.86
C LEU A 173 9.33 13.84 -0.87
N LEU A 174 9.70 14.30 0.32
CA LEU A 174 10.50 15.50 0.51
C LEU A 174 11.83 15.16 1.16
N PHE A 175 12.94 15.72 0.67
CA PHE A 175 14.20 15.69 1.39
C PHE A 175 14.14 16.69 2.57
N SER A 176 14.08 16.14 3.79
CA SER A 176 14.09 16.93 5.03
C SER A 176 15.51 17.33 5.48
N MET A 177 15.64 18.06 6.60
CA MET A 177 16.88 18.73 7.09
C MET A 177 18.15 17.85 7.11
N ASP A 178 18.02 16.53 7.29
CA ASP A 178 19.17 15.60 7.27
C ASP A 178 19.38 14.95 5.90
N SER A 179 18.79 15.51 4.85
CA SER A 179 18.97 15.03 3.50
C SER A 179 18.45 13.58 3.32
N VAL A 180 17.44 13.24 4.12
CA VAL A 180 16.72 11.95 4.14
C VAL A 180 15.29 12.18 3.64
N PRO A 181 14.81 11.38 2.66
CA PRO A 181 13.43 11.44 2.20
C PRO A 181 12.46 11.10 3.32
N GLN A 182 11.36 11.84 3.38
CA GLN A 182 10.21 11.57 4.22
C GLN A 182 8.93 11.64 3.38
N CYS A 183 7.93 10.85 3.72
CA CYS A 183 6.65 10.80 3.02
C CYS A 183 5.58 11.57 3.78
N PHE A 184 4.90 12.45 3.09
CA PHE A 184 3.78 13.26 3.56
C PHE A 184 2.56 12.99 2.69
N LEU A 185 1.37 13.29 3.21
CA LEU A 185 0.19 13.45 2.36
C LEU A 185 0.23 14.85 1.73
N ASP A 186 -0.29 14.97 0.52
CA ASP A 186 -0.53 16.27 -0.13
C ASP A 186 -1.38 17.18 0.78
N ASP A 187 -1.08 18.48 0.77
CA ASP A 187 -1.72 19.49 1.63
C ASP A 187 -3.26 19.49 1.53
N LYS A 188 -3.84 19.05 0.40
CA LYS A 188 -5.30 18.94 0.22
C LYS A 188 -5.98 18.01 1.23
N TYR A 189 -5.24 17.08 1.83
CA TYR A 189 -5.76 16.15 2.83
C TYR A 189 -5.81 16.76 4.24
N ASN A 190 -5.17 17.92 4.46
CA ASN A 190 -5.10 18.61 5.75
C ASN A 190 -4.62 17.70 6.90
N VAL A 191 -3.62 16.85 6.61
CA VAL A 191 -2.95 15.99 7.60
C VAL A 191 -1.49 16.41 7.69
N GLN A 192 -1.06 16.74 8.89
CA GLN A 192 0.33 17.16 9.14
C GLN A 192 1.18 15.98 9.58
N GLY A 193 2.50 16.11 9.34
CA GLY A 193 3.49 15.14 9.78
C GLY A 193 3.83 14.08 8.74
N ALA A 194 5.05 13.54 8.86
CA ALA A 194 5.50 12.47 7.98
C ALA A 194 4.90 11.13 8.40
N PHE A 195 4.59 10.29 7.42
CA PHE A 195 4.16 8.91 7.60
C PHE A 195 5.33 7.93 7.70
N GLY A 196 6.41 8.21 6.98
CA GLY A 196 7.58 7.35 6.92
C GLY A 196 8.86 8.11 6.59
N VAL A 197 9.97 7.56 7.06
CA VAL A 197 11.34 8.02 6.81
C VAL A 197 12.10 6.89 6.14
N TYR A 198 12.87 7.21 5.11
CA TYR A 198 13.57 6.24 4.27
C TYR A 198 15.07 6.44 4.39
N LEU A 199 15.69 5.76 5.34
CA LEU A 199 17.13 5.85 5.56
C LEU A 199 17.85 4.91 4.58
N ARG A 200 18.92 5.37 3.95
CA ARG A 200 19.77 4.52 3.13
C ARG A 200 21.03 4.16 3.90
N ASP A 201 21.33 2.87 4.00
CA ASP A 201 22.60 2.36 4.50
C ASP A 201 23.31 1.49 3.43
N ASN A 202 24.43 0.87 3.79
CA ASN A 202 25.20 0.01 2.88
C ASN A 202 24.46 -1.30 2.54
N ASN A 203 23.40 -1.66 3.26
CA ASN A 203 22.64 -2.90 3.12
C ASN A 203 21.26 -2.69 2.48
N GLY A 204 20.86 -1.45 2.19
CA GLY A 204 19.61 -1.13 1.51
C GLY A 204 18.91 0.08 2.12
N TYR A 205 17.58 -0.03 2.23
CA TYR A 205 16.73 0.98 2.86
C TYR A 205 16.22 0.49 4.21
N ASP A 206 16.44 1.29 5.24
CA ASP A 206 15.78 1.16 6.54
C ASP A 206 14.53 2.05 6.54
N LEU A 207 13.38 1.39 6.50
CA LEU A 207 12.06 1.99 6.36
C LEU A 207 11.42 2.14 7.74
N ARG A 208 11.25 3.38 8.21
CA ARG A 208 10.77 3.65 9.56
C ARG A 208 9.48 4.47 9.56
N PRO A 209 8.41 4.02 10.23
CA PRO A 209 7.26 4.88 10.49
C PRO A 209 7.65 5.97 11.51
N THR A 210 6.97 7.10 11.47
CA THR A 210 7.03 8.04 12.60
C THR A 210 6.31 7.47 13.82
N VAL A 211 6.60 8.03 15.01
CA VAL A 211 6.05 7.53 16.28
C VAL A 211 4.53 7.48 16.27
N GLU A 212 3.86 8.48 15.66
CA GLU A 212 2.40 8.54 15.54
C GLU A 212 1.83 7.33 14.77
N HIS A 213 2.53 6.87 13.74
CA HIS A 213 2.02 5.86 12.81
C HIS A 213 2.55 4.45 13.08
N LYS A 214 3.40 4.27 14.11
CA LYS A 214 4.03 2.98 14.42
C LYS A 214 3.02 1.85 14.62
N ASN A 215 1.92 2.10 15.35
CA ASN A 215 0.92 1.06 15.61
C ASN A 215 0.25 0.56 14.32
N ASN A 216 -0.09 1.48 13.41
CA ASN A 216 -0.67 1.14 12.12
C ASN A 216 0.36 0.43 11.24
N PHE A 217 1.61 0.89 11.23
CA PHE A 217 2.71 0.24 10.51
C PHE A 217 2.89 -1.21 10.98
N ASP A 218 3.06 -1.44 12.29
CA ASP A 218 3.27 -2.79 12.84
C ASP A 218 2.08 -3.72 12.54
N LYS A 219 0.85 -3.19 12.64
CA LYS A 219 -0.39 -3.89 12.28
C LYS A 219 -0.37 -4.29 10.81
N PHE A 220 -0.15 -3.34 9.90
CA PHE A 220 -0.22 -3.58 8.45
C PHE A 220 0.95 -4.41 7.92
N TYR A 221 2.12 -4.32 8.55
CA TYR A 221 3.22 -5.23 8.30
C TYR A 221 2.82 -6.68 8.59
N LYS A 222 2.23 -6.95 9.77
CA LYS A 222 1.73 -8.29 10.15
C LYS A 222 0.55 -8.76 9.30
N MET A 223 -0.23 -7.82 8.78
CA MET A 223 -1.29 -8.10 7.81
C MET A 223 -0.78 -8.23 6.37
N GLY A 224 0.52 -8.10 6.10
CA GLY A 224 1.06 -8.18 4.73
C GLY A 224 0.49 -7.12 3.78
N LEU A 225 0.04 -5.96 4.29
CA LEU A 225 -0.54 -4.91 3.48
C LEU A 225 0.50 -3.93 2.92
N LEU A 226 1.72 -3.96 3.45
CA LEU A 226 2.82 -3.11 3.05
C LEU A 226 3.60 -3.78 1.91
N SER A 227 3.24 -3.46 0.65
CA SER A 227 3.73 -4.19 -0.53
C SER A 227 5.24 -4.16 -0.71
N VAL A 228 5.96 -3.19 -0.11
CA VAL A 228 7.42 -3.17 -0.13
C VAL A 228 8.06 -4.41 0.50
N PHE A 229 7.39 -5.05 1.46
CA PHE A 229 7.86 -6.26 2.15
C PHE A 229 7.31 -7.55 1.53
N ASN A 230 6.45 -7.46 0.52
CA ASN A 230 5.80 -8.60 -0.12
C ASN A 230 6.56 -9.10 -1.36
N GLY A 231 7.86 -9.36 -1.20
CA GLY A 231 8.69 -9.94 -2.28
C GLY A 231 8.21 -11.33 -2.70
N PHE A 232 8.50 -11.70 -3.96
CA PHE A 232 8.31 -13.07 -4.46
C PHE A 232 9.34 -14.04 -3.90
#